data_AF-A0A8T3M7X0-F1
#
_entry.id   AF-A0A8T3M7X0-F1
#
_cell.length_a   1.000
_cell.length_b   1.000
_cell.length_c   1.000
_cell.angle_alpha   90.00
_cell.angle_beta   90.00
_cell.angle_gamma   90.00
#
_symmetry.space_group_name_H-M   'P 1'
#
loop_
_entity.id
_entity.type
_entity.pdbx_description
1 polymer ?
#
loop_
_entity_poly.entity_id
_entity_poly.type
_entity_poly.pdbx_seq_one_letter_code
_entity_poly.pdbx_strand_id
1 'polypeptide(L)'
;MAIDQAQLRFDERLRAEGPQARLRLHAEMHRDAFRLVWAQADRAGEMTEPERARFLLRRLYPDLEGERLDAIVSRLETEWQAGTWTGLVPPAGEPQATLSEGAVPLGASRERR
;
A
#
# COMPACT_ATOMS: atom_id res chain seq x y z
N MET A 1 -21.84 -5.95 -15.58
CA MET A 1 -20.98 -5.61 -14.44
C MET A 1 -19.80 -4.79 -14.94
N ALA A 2 -19.76 -3.49 -14.64
CA ALA A 2 -18.74 -2.57 -15.16
C ALA A 2 -17.34 -2.83 -14.57
N ILE A 3 -17.31 -3.37 -13.35
CA ILE A 3 -16.09 -3.74 -12.62
C ILE A 3 -15.38 -4.90 -13.33
N ASP A 4 -16.11 -5.94 -13.73
CA ASP A 4 -15.53 -7.08 -14.45
C ASP A 4 -14.90 -6.69 -15.80
N GLN A 5 -15.50 -5.73 -16.51
CA GLN A 5 -14.94 -5.23 -17.77
C GLN A 5 -13.71 -4.34 -17.58
N ALA A 6 -13.57 -3.68 -16.43
CA ALA A 6 -12.37 -2.92 -16.09
C ALA A 6 -11.23 -3.87 -15.70
N GLN A 7 -11.54 -4.93 -14.94
CA GLN A 7 -10.61 -5.99 -14.56
C GLN A 7 -10.02 -6.69 -15.79
N LEU A 8 -10.88 -7.11 -16.74
CA LEU A 8 -10.45 -7.78 -17.97
C LEU A 8 -9.53 -6.92 -18.84
N ARG A 9 -9.85 -5.63 -18.99
CA ARG A 9 -9.02 -4.68 -19.76
C ARG A 9 -7.68 -4.42 -19.10
N PHE A 10 -7.64 -4.41 -17.77
CA PHE A 10 -6.41 -4.31 -17.01
C PHE A 10 -5.54 -5.55 -17.21
N ASP A 11 -6.12 -6.75 -17.09
CA ASP A 11 -5.42 -8.01 -17.28
C ASP A 11 -4.87 -8.18 -18.70
N GLU A 12 -5.61 -7.74 -19.72
CA GLU A 12 -5.16 -7.75 -21.11
C GLU A 12 -3.98 -6.79 -21.33
N ARG A 13 -4.03 -5.58 -20.76
CA ARG A 13 -2.89 -4.65 -20.77
C ARG A 13 -1.69 -5.22 -20.05
N LEU A 14 -1.91 -5.87 -18.91
CA LEU A 14 -0.87 -6.49 -18.11
C LEU A 14 -0.17 -7.65 -18.86
N ARG A 15 -0.92 -8.42 -19.66
CA ARG A 15 -0.37 -9.47 -20.53
C ARG A 15 0.34 -8.93 -21.76
N ALA A 16 -0.13 -7.81 -22.32
CA ALA A 16 0.51 -7.13 -23.44
C ALA A 16 1.80 -6.40 -23.02
N GLU A 17 1.92 -6.04 -21.74
CA GLU A 17 3.08 -5.38 -21.17
C GLU A 17 4.23 -6.37 -20.85
N GLY A 18 5.45 -5.99 -21.23
CA GLY A 18 6.64 -6.79 -20.99
C GLY A 18 6.98 -6.96 -19.49
N PRO A 19 7.87 -7.90 -19.13
CA PRO A 19 8.26 -8.18 -17.75
C PRO A 19 8.62 -6.93 -16.92
N GLN A 20 9.28 -5.97 -17.56
CA GLN A 20 9.70 -4.69 -16.98
C GLN A 20 8.53 -3.81 -16.51
N ALA A 21 7.38 -3.86 -17.20
CA ALA A 21 6.25 -3.01 -16.85
C ALA A 21 5.35 -3.68 -15.79
N ARG A 22 5.26 -5.01 -15.80
CA ARG A 22 4.69 -5.78 -14.67
C ARG A 22 5.46 -5.58 -13.36
N LEU A 23 6.79 -5.55 -13.41
CA LEU A 23 7.62 -5.26 -12.24
C LEU A 23 7.39 -3.84 -11.72
N ARG A 24 7.22 -2.87 -12.62
CA ARG A 24 6.89 -1.48 -12.25
C ARG A 24 5.54 -1.40 -11.56
N LEU A 25 4.50 -1.98 -12.15
CA LEU A 25 3.18 -2.03 -11.55
C LEU A 25 3.20 -2.73 -10.17
N HIS A 26 3.89 -3.86 -10.05
CA HIS A 26 4.03 -4.56 -8.78
C HIS A 26 4.70 -3.66 -7.71
N ALA A 27 5.74 -2.93 -8.08
CA ALA A 27 6.41 -1.98 -7.19
C ALA A 27 5.49 -0.80 -6.80
N GLU A 28 4.66 -0.31 -7.73
CA GLU A 28 3.65 0.72 -7.46
C GLU A 28 2.59 0.22 -6.48
N MET A 29 2.01 -0.95 -6.72
CA MET A 29 1.04 -1.57 -5.82
C MET A 29 1.60 -1.79 -4.42
N HIS A 30 2.86 -2.24 -4.32
CA HIS A 30 3.52 -2.41 -3.03
C HIS A 30 3.71 -1.08 -2.29
N ARG A 31 4.05 0.00 -3.00
CA ARG A 31 4.15 1.35 -2.40
C ARG A 31 2.80 1.84 -1.90
N ASP A 32 1.74 1.64 -2.67
CA ASP A 32 0.40 2.06 -2.28
C ASP A 32 -0.14 1.27 -1.10
N ALA A 33 0.10 -0.04 -1.07
CA ALA A 33 -0.20 -0.87 0.10
C ALA A 33 0.55 -0.35 1.34
N PHE A 34 1.83 -0.02 1.21
CA PHE A 34 2.62 0.50 2.32
C PHE A 34 2.06 1.84 2.85
N ARG A 35 1.69 2.76 1.96
CA ARG A 35 1.05 4.03 2.33
C ARG A 35 -0.27 3.83 3.07
N LEU A 36 -1.12 2.94 2.58
CA LEU A 36 -2.42 2.68 3.20
C LEU A 36 -2.26 2.11 4.61
N VAL A 37 -1.32 1.19 4.81
CA VAL A 37 -1.04 0.58 6.11
C VAL A 37 -0.38 1.59 7.05
N TRP A 38 0.48 2.46 6.53
CA TRP A 38 1.05 3.58 7.30
C TRP A 38 -0.04 4.52 7.82
N ALA A 39 -0.94 4.97 6.94
CA ALA A 39 -2.07 5.81 7.33
C ALA A 39 -3.07 5.10 8.27
N GLN A 40 -3.06 3.76 8.33
CA GLN A 40 -3.80 3.03 9.37
C GLN A 40 -3.09 3.08 10.72
N ALA A 41 -1.76 3.01 10.74
CA ALA A 41 -0.98 3.15 11.97
C ALA A 41 -1.18 4.55 12.57
N ASP A 42 -1.12 5.60 11.75
CA ASP A 42 -1.36 6.98 12.20
C ASP A 42 -2.76 7.16 12.82
N ARG A 43 -3.77 6.46 12.29
CA ARG A 43 -5.14 6.48 12.81
C ARG A 43 -5.35 5.62 14.06
N ALA A 44 -4.49 4.65 14.32
CA ALA A 44 -4.61 3.75 15.45
C ALA A 44 -4.26 4.41 16.80
N GLY A 45 -3.57 5.56 16.76
CA GLY A 45 -3.19 6.34 17.94
C GLY A 45 -1.70 6.35 18.20
N GLU A 46 -1.30 6.83 19.38
CA GLU A 46 0.11 6.88 19.78
C GLU A 46 0.66 5.47 19.97
N MET A 47 1.77 5.18 19.29
CA MET A 47 2.50 3.91 19.36
C MET A 47 4.00 4.24 19.38
N THR A 48 4.77 3.47 20.13
CA THR A 48 6.23 3.48 20.02
C THR A 48 6.68 2.94 18.65
N GLU A 49 7.91 3.25 18.23
CA GLU A 49 8.43 2.78 16.93
C GLU A 49 8.44 1.23 16.80
N PRO A 50 8.82 0.45 17.83
CA PRO A 50 8.71 -1.01 17.75
C PRO A 50 7.25 -1.51 17.62
N GLU A 51 6.30 -0.87 18.31
CA GLU A 51 4.88 -1.21 18.20
C GLU A 51 4.33 -0.86 16.81
N ARG A 52 4.74 0.28 16.25
CA ARG A 52 4.41 0.66 14.87
C ARG A 52 5.01 -0.34 13.88
N ALA A 53 6.27 -0.74 14.07
CA ALA A 53 6.90 -1.76 13.21
C ALA A 53 6.16 -3.09 13.26
N ARG A 54 5.76 -3.55 14.45
CA ARG A 54 4.91 -4.74 14.60
C ARG A 54 3.58 -4.60 13.85
N PHE A 55 2.92 -3.45 14.00
CA PHE A 55 1.64 -3.15 13.34
C PHE A 55 1.74 -3.20 11.82
N LEU A 56 2.79 -2.57 11.27
CA LEU A 56 3.05 -2.49 9.83
C LEU A 56 3.41 -3.87 9.26
N LEU A 57 4.35 -4.58 9.89
CA LEU A 57 4.82 -5.89 9.43
C LEU A 57 3.68 -6.90 9.35
N ARG A 58 2.81 -6.96 10.36
CA ARG A 58 1.68 -7.89 10.39
C ARG A 58 0.66 -7.66 9.25
N ARG A 59 0.53 -6.41 8.80
CA ARG A 59 -0.43 -6.05 7.74
C ARG A 59 0.16 -6.16 6.34
N LEU A 60 1.46 -5.89 6.18
CA LEU A 60 2.15 -5.98 4.90
C LEU A 60 2.55 -7.41 4.56
N TYR A 61 2.83 -8.23 5.58
CA TYR A 61 3.24 -9.61 5.44
C TYR A 61 2.36 -10.49 6.33
N PRO A 62 1.14 -10.83 5.88
CA PRO A 62 0.24 -11.71 6.64
C PRO A 62 0.83 -13.10 6.91
N ASP A 63 1.76 -13.55 6.07
CA ASP A 63 2.47 -14.82 6.26
C ASP A 63 3.60 -14.73 7.30
N LEU A 64 3.97 -13.51 7.71
CA LEU A 64 4.97 -13.24 8.73
C LEU A 64 4.29 -13.23 10.10
N GLU A 65 3.95 -14.41 10.61
CA GLU A 65 3.35 -14.58 11.93
C GLU A 65 4.21 -15.45 12.87
N GLY A 66 3.86 -15.42 14.15
CA GLY A 66 4.48 -16.23 15.20
C GLY A 66 5.93 -15.83 15.52
N GLU A 67 6.75 -16.83 15.81
CA GLU A 67 8.12 -16.66 16.32
C GLU A 67 9.00 -15.77 15.43
N ARG A 68 8.78 -15.80 14.11
CA ARG A 68 9.58 -15.01 13.17
C ARG A 68 9.28 -13.50 13.28
N LEU A 69 8.02 -13.14 13.44
CA LEU A 69 7.64 -11.74 13.69
C LEU A 69 8.17 -11.28 15.05
N ASP A 70 8.02 -12.11 16.07
CA ASP A 70 8.48 -11.78 17.43
C ASP A 70 10.01 -11.62 17.49
N ALA A 71 10.78 -12.46 16.79
CA ALA A 71 12.22 -12.32 16.71
C ALA A 71 12.66 -11.01 16.02
N ILE A 72 11.95 -10.60 14.96
CA ILE A 72 12.22 -9.33 14.26
C ILE A 72 11.90 -8.16 15.18
N VAL A 73 10.72 -8.16 15.81
CA VAL A 73 10.30 -7.08 16.71
C VAL A 73 11.21 -6.98 17.93
N SER A 74 11.60 -8.10 18.55
CA SER A 74 12.52 -8.12 19.68
C SER A 74 13.90 -7.55 19.34
N ARG A 75 14.40 -7.84 18.13
CA ARG A 75 15.62 -7.21 17.63
C ARG A 75 15.46 -5.70 17.46
N LEU A 76 14.36 -5.27 16.85
CA LEU A 76 14.07 -3.84 16.67
C LEU A 76 13.91 -3.10 18.00
N GLU A 77 13.29 -3.72 19.00
CA GLU A 77 13.23 -3.19 20.37
C GLU A 77 14.61 -3.01 20.97
N THR A 78 15.50 -4.00 20.80
CA THR A 78 16.89 -3.91 21.27
C THR A 78 17.63 -2.75 20.60
N GLU A 79 17.50 -2.62 19.28
CA GLU A 79 18.14 -1.54 18.50
C GLU A 79 17.54 -0.16 18.83
N TRP A 80 16.23 -0.09 19.14
CA TRP A 80 15.56 1.12 19.61
C TRP A 80 16.08 1.56 20.99
N GLN A 81 16.16 0.63 21.95
CA GLN A 81 16.69 0.92 23.29
C GLN A 81 18.17 1.29 23.27
N ALA A 82 18.95 0.69 22.36
CA ALA A 82 20.35 1.05 22.14
C ALA A 82 20.53 2.39 21.40
N GLY A 83 19.45 2.97 20.86
CA GLY A 83 19.50 4.18 20.03
C GLY A 83 20.20 3.99 18.68
N THR A 84 20.43 2.73 18.26
CA THR A 84 21.09 2.41 16.98
C THR A 84 20.10 2.41 15.82
N TRP A 85 18.81 2.36 16.11
CA TRP A 85 17.73 2.44 15.14
C TRP A 85 16.73 3.53 15.55
N THR A 86 16.32 4.36 14.59
CA THR A 86 15.46 5.54 14.83
C THR A 86 14.03 5.37 14.32
N GLY A 87 13.60 4.14 14.03
CA GLY A 87 12.25 3.87 13.53
C GLY A 87 12.18 3.61 12.02
N LEU A 88 10.97 3.31 11.55
CA LEU A 88 10.70 3.10 10.13
C LEU A 88 10.55 4.44 9.41
N VAL A 89 10.97 4.48 8.15
CA VAL A 89 10.80 5.67 7.30
C VAL A 89 9.42 5.63 6.65
N PRO A 90 8.63 6.72 6.75
CA PRO A 90 7.35 6.80 6.07
C PRO A 90 7.54 6.71 4.55
N PRO A 91 6.57 6.13 3.81
CA PRO A 91 6.64 6.14 2.36
C PRO A 91 6.65 7.58 1.82
N ALA A 92 7.55 7.88 0.89
CA ALA A 92 7.62 9.19 0.26
C ALA A 92 6.38 9.47 -0.62
N GLY A 93 5.77 10.64 -0.45
CA GLY A 93 4.71 11.20 -1.31
C GLY A 93 3.33 11.29 -0.65
N GLU A 94 2.61 12.38 -0.95
CA GLU A 94 1.29 12.69 -0.42
C GLU A 94 0.21 11.67 -0.84
N PRO A 95 -0.75 11.35 0.04
CA PRO A 95 -1.94 10.62 -0.35
C PRO A 95 -2.82 11.54 -1.21
N GLN A 96 -2.81 11.38 -2.54
CA GLN A 96 -3.94 11.85 -3.35
C GLN A 96 -5.13 10.92 -3.14
N ALA A 97 -5.76 11.05 -1.99
CA ALA A 97 -7.12 10.61 -1.75
C ALA A 97 -8.03 11.84 -1.74
N THR A 98 -8.16 12.52 -2.88
CA THR A 98 -9.43 13.18 -3.19
C THR A 98 -10.38 12.09 -3.70
N LEU A 99 -10.99 11.39 -2.74
CA LEU A 99 -12.35 10.88 -2.95
C LEU A 99 -13.24 12.10 -3.15
N SER A 100 -13.22 12.66 -4.37
CA SER A 100 -14.31 13.52 -4.82
C SER A 100 -15.45 12.59 -5.20
N GLU A 101 -16.33 12.35 -4.24
CA GLU A 101 -17.72 12.04 -4.54
C GLU A 101 -18.22 12.99 -5.65
N GLY A 102 -18.90 12.42 -6.65
CA GLY A 102 -19.75 13.17 -7.57
C GLY A 102 -19.04 13.83 -8.76
N ALA A 103 -18.80 13.06 -9.83
CA ALA A 103 -18.84 13.59 -11.19
C ALA A 103 -19.08 12.46 -12.20
N VAL A 104 -20.34 12.02 -12.30
CA VAL A 104 -20.86 11.41 -13.52
C VAL A 104 -21.29 12.55 -14.44
N PRO A 105 -20.66 12.76 -15.61
CA PRO A 105 -21.36 13.32 -16.74
C PRO A 105 -21.81 12.17 -17.65
N LEU A 106 -22.97 11.63 -17.32
CA LEU A 106 -23.87 11.04 -18.30
C LEU A 106 -24.35 12.20 -19.17
N GLY A 107 -23.87 12.27 -20.42
CA GLY A 107 -24.47 13.14 -21.44
C GLY A 107 -23.46 13.86 -22.31
N ALA A 108 -23.12 13.25 -23.45
CA ALA A 108 -23.00 13.97 -24.70
C ALA A 108 -23.11 12.97 -25.86
N SER A 109 -24.34 12.71 -26.27
CA SER A 109 -24.65 12.32 -27.63
C SER A 109 -23.91 13.25 -28.59
N ARG A 110 -23.03 12.69 -29.42
CA ARG A 110 -22.72 13.26 -30.73
C ARG A 110 -22.77 12.13 -31.75
N GLU A 111 -23.99 11.85 -32.19
CA GLU A 111 -24.22 11.68 -33.62
C GLU A 111 -23.54 12.85 -34.33
N ARG A 112 -22.68 12.55 -35.30
CA ARG A 112 -22.63 13.29 -36.55
C ARG A 112 -21.84 12.48 -37.58
N ARG A 113 -22.63 11.91 -38.50
CA ARG A 113 -22.38 11.57 -39.92
C ARG A 113 -21.08 10.85 -40.29
#